data_AF-A0A954BIG8-F1
#
_entry.id   AF-A0A954BIG8-F1
#
_cell.length_a   1.000
_cell.length_b   1.000
_cell.length_c   1.000
_cell.angle_alpha   90.00
_cell.angle_beta   90.00
_cell.angle_gamma   90.00
#
_symmetry.space_group_name_H-M   'P 1'
#
loop_
_entity.id
_entity.type
_entity.pdbx_description
1 polymer ?
#
loop_
_entity_poly.entity_id
_entity_poly.type
_entity_poly.pdbx_seq_one_letter_code
_entity_poly.pdbx_strand_id
1 'polypeptide(L)'
;MIRLACLLAAALFAGGTALGEPLVKVVNFTAAWCPNCRVLDPRLDLATGRYEAEEVGLVPLDMTDLRGKGEDRKWQRVKELQVQAEAHQVRYLWDWYGGHTGLAVLVAADTGEPLSCVTRRDSVDDIAARLQEALVLTRHGPAGKRRPDGPPCPAPMRPQE
;
A
#
# COMPACT_ATOMS: atom_id res chain seq x y z
N MET A 1 -10.39 -49.10 43.79
CA MET A 1 -9.95 -47.70 44.01
C MET A 1 -8.61 -47.50 43.33
N ILE A 2 -8.59 -47.10 42.05
CA ILE A 2 -7.35 -46.87 41.27
C ILE A 2 -7.34 -45.41 40.83
N ARG A 3 -6.17 -44.80 41.02
CA ARG A 3 -5.90 -43.37 41.10
C ARG A 3 -6.09 -42.65 39.76
N LEU A 4 -6.72 -41.48 39.85
CA LEU A 4 -6.66 -40.37 38.90
C LEU A 4 -5.22 -39.82 38.88
N ALA A 5 -4.58 -39.70 37.72
CA ALA A 5 -3.37 -38.88 37.56
C ALA A 5 -3.19 -38.40 36.11
N CYS A 6 -3.68 -37.17 35.87
CA CYS A 6 -3.02 -36.11 35.12
C CYS A 6 -2.29 -36.47 33.81
N LEU A 7 -3.01 -36.46 32.69
CA LEU A 7 -2.41 -36.23 31.37
C LEU A 7 -2.33 -34.72 31.12
N LEU A 8 -1.17 -34.14 31.44
CA LEU A 8 -0.77 -32.80 31.01
C LEU A 8 -0.61 -32.79 29.49
N ALA A 9 -1.62 -32.28 28.79
CA ALA A 9 -1.47 -31.90 27.39
C ALA A 9 -0.64 -30.60 27.33
N ALA A 10 0.63 -30.74 26.96
CA ALA A 10 1.49 -29.61 26.63
C ALA A 10 0.96 -28.92 25.37
N ALA A 11 0.22 -27.83 25.54
CA ALA A 11 -0.10 -26.91 24.44
C ALA A 11 1.19 -26.18 24.04
N LEU A 12 1.82 -26.66 22.97
CA LEU A 12 2.83 -25.92 22.23
C LEU A 12 2.16 -24.67 21.63
N PHE A 13 2.25 -23.55 22.33
CA PHE A 13 1.98 -22.23 21.75
C PHE A 13 3.11 -21.92 20.76
N ALA A 14 2.93 -22.33 19.50
CA ALA A 14 3.65 -21.75 18.39
C ALA A 14 3.16 -20.30 18.24
N GLY A 15 3.76 -19.39 19.00
CA GLY A 15 3.65 -17.95 18.77
C GLY A 15 4.34 -17.61 17.46
N GLY A 16 3.66 -17.82 16.35
CA GLY A 16 4.02 -17.16 15.10
C GLY A 16 3.88 -15.67 15.36
N THR A 17 4.98 -14.94 15.30
CA THR A 17 4.93 -13.48 15.16
C THR A 17 4.19 -13.21 13.87
N ALA A 18 2.90 -12.89 13.96
CA ALA A 18 2.25 -12.10 12.94
C ALA A 18 3.07 -10.80 12.91
N LEU A 19 3.95 -10.66 11.92
CA LEU A 19 4.48 -9.35 11.56
C LEU A 19 3.23 -8.50 11.34
N GLY A 20 2.99 -7.56 12.26
CA GLY A 20 1.80 -6.72 12.21
C GLY A 20 1.76 -6.01 10.87
N GLU A 21 0.55 -5.74 10.36
CA GLU A 21 0.46 -4.87 9.18
C GLU A 21 1.17 -3.53 9.46
N PRO A 22 1.86 -2.95 8.46
CA PRO A 22 2.49 -1.66 8.63
C PRO A 22 1.47 -0.61 9.08
N LEU A 23 1.86 0.46 9.76
CA LEU A 23 0.94 1.56 10.07
C LEU A 23 0.49 2.32 8.82
N VAL A 24 1.40 2.51 7.86
CA VAL A 24 1.16 3.22 6.60
C VAL A 24 1.52 2.32 5.41
N LYS A 25 0.64 2.23 4.42
CA LYS A 25 0.92 1.56 3.14
C LYS A 25 1.17 2.62 2.07
N VAL A 26 2.22 2.43 1.26
CA VAL A 26 2.51 3.25 0.08
C VAL A 26 2.04 2.48 -1.15
N VAL A 27 0.85 2.80 -1.64
CA VAL A 27 0.26 2.16 -2.83
C VAL A 27 0.88 2.80 -4.07
N ASN A 28 1.83 2.12 -4.69
CA ASN A 28 2.59 2.63 -5.84
C ASN A 28 2.01 2.13 -7.17
N PHE A 29 1.45 3.03 -7.95
CA PHE A 29 0.98 2.76 -9.31
C PHE A 29 2.17 2.87 -10.28
N THR A 30 2.82 1.73 -10.58
CA THR A 30 4.09 1.69 -11.33
C THR A 30 4.01 0.86 -12.62
N ALA A 31 5.01 1.05 -13.48
CA ALA A 31 5.32 0.18 -14.61
C ALA A 31 6.76 0.41 -15.09
N ALA A 32 7.44 -0.63 -15.58
CA ALA A 32 8.82 -0.53 -16.09
C ALA A 32 8.96 0.44 -17.28
N TRP A 33 7.92 0.54 -18.13
CA TRP A 33 7.90 1.45 -19.28
C TRP A 33 7.61 2.91 -18.91
N CYS A 34 7.18 3.19 -17.68
CA CYS A 34 6.71 4.50 -17.25
C CYS A 34 7.89 5.44 -16.95
N PRO A 35 8.04 6.56 -17.68
CA PRO A 35 9.16 7.49 -17.47
C PRO A 35 9.09 8.21 -16.11
N ASN A 36 7.89 8.47 -15.60
CA ASN A 36 7.72 9.06 -14.27
C ASN A 36 8.16 8.09 -13.16
N CYS A 37 7.90 6.79 -13.35
CA CYS A 37 8.18 5.72 -12.40
C CYS A 37 9.68 5.48 -12.29
N ARG A 38 10.43 5.55 -13.40
CA ARG A 38 11.90 5.53 -13.40
C ARG A 38 12.55 6.60 -12.50
N VAL A 39 11.84 7.69 -12.21
CA VAL A 39 12.28 8.73 -11.27
C VAL A 39 11.69 8.52 -9.87
N LEU A 40 10.40 8.18 -9.79
CA LEU A 40 9.68 8.06 -8.52
C LEU A 40 10.08 6.79 -7.74
N ASP A 41 10.10 5.63 -8.37
CA ASP A 41 10.32 4.33 -7.71
C ASP A 41 11.62 4.26 -6.91
N PRO A 42 12.80 4.64 -7.44
CA PRO A 42 14.01 4.63 -6.62
C PRO A 42 13.97 5.62 -5.46
N ARG A 43 13.19 6.70 -5.56
CA ARG A 43 13.00 7.65 -4.46
C ARG A 43 12.05 7.11 -3.41
N LEU A 44 11.02 6.37 -3.81
CA LEU A 44 10.15 5.64 -2.91
C LEU A 44 10.98 4.63 -2.12
N ASP A 45 11.74 3.77 -2.80
CA ASP A 45 12.57 2.74 -2.16
C ASP A 45 13.53 3.34 -1.12
N LEU A 46 14.22 4.43 -1.48
CA LEU A 46 15.11 5.15 -0.56
C LEU A 46 14.39 5.81 0.61
N ALA A 47 13.18 6.34 0.41
CA ALA A 47 12.42 7.00 1.47
C ALA A 47 11.76 5.99 2.41
N THR A 48 11.14 4.92 1.88
CA THR A 48 10.53 3.86 2.68
C THR A 48 11.58 3.05 3.44
N GLY A 49 12.77 2.86 2.87
CA GLY A 49 13.90 2.20 3.55
C GLY A 49 14.46 2.95 4.76
N ARG A 50 13.93 4.14 5.10
CA ARG A 50 14.24 4.86 6.35
C ARG A 50 13.38 4.42 7.54
N TYR A 51 12.40 3.56 7.31
CA TYR A 51 11.42 3.13 8.30
C TYR A 51 11.44 1.60 8.44
N GLU A 52 11.01 1.12 9.60
CA GLU A 52 10.83 -0.31 9.82
C GLU A 52 9.61 -0.83 9.05
N ALA A 53 9.60 -2.13 8.76
CA ALA A 53 8.54 -2.77 7.98
C ALA A 53 7.17 -2.70 8.68
N GLU A 54 7.14 -2.61 10.01
CA GLU A 54 5.94 -2.43 10.82
C GLU A 54 5.42 -0.97 10.80
N GLU A 55 6.23 -0.01 10.35
CA GLU A 55 5.80 1.38 10.23
C GLU A 55 5.30 1.69 8.82
N VAL A 56 6.08 1.32 7.80
CA VAL A 56 5.81 1.67 6.39
C VAL A 56 6.01 0.45 5.50
N GLY A 57 4.96 0.08 4.75
CA GLY A 57 5.01 -0.97 3.74
C GLY A 57 4.77 -0.42 2.33
N LEU A 58 5.55 -0.89 1.34
CA LEU A 58 5.34 -0.56 -0.07
C LEU A 58 4.43 -1.61 -0.72
N VAL A 59 3.38 -1.15 -1.41
CA VAL A 59 2.42 -1.99 -2.15
C VAL A 59 2.47 -1.61 -3.62
N PRO A 60 3.32 -2.24 -4.44
CA PRO A 60 3.39 -1.95 -5.86
C PRO A 60 2.21 -2.58 -6.61
N LEU A 61 1.43 -1.74 -7.29
CA LEU A 61 0.45 -2.13 -8.31
C LEU A 61 1.14 -2.04 -9.68
N ASP A 62 1.90 -3.07 -10.03
CA ASP A 62 2.73 -3.09 -11.24
C ASP A 62 1.91 -3.40 -12.51
N MET A 63 1.79 -2.38 -13.37
CA MET A 63 1.06 -2.39 -14.63
C MET A 63 1.97 -2.61 -15.85
N THR A 64 3.22 -3.06 -15.65
CA THR A 64 4.19 -3.31 -16.74
C THR A 64 3.57 -4.13 -17.87
N ASP A 65 2.85 -5.20 -17.53
CA ASP A 65 2.25 -6.13 -18.48
C ASP A 65 0.98 -5.60 -19.19
N LEU A 66 0.43 -4.44 -18.79
CA LEU A 66 -0.78 -3.89 -19.41
C LEU A 66 -0.53 -3.33 -20.82
N ARG A 67 0.73 -3.06 -21.19
CA ARG A 67 1.11 -2.63 -22.56
C ARG A 67 1.45 -3.79 -23.50
N GLY A 68 1.40 -5.04 -23.03
CA GLY A 68 1.70 -6.22 -23.85
C GLY A 68 0.65 -6.51 -24.93
N LYS A 69 0.93 -7.51 -25.78
CA LYS A 69 -0.06 -8.10 -26.69
C LYS A 69 -0.86 -9.17 -25.96
N GLY A 70 -2.15 -9.32 -26.29
CA GLY A 70 -3.04 -10.35 -25.75
C GLY A 70 -4.05 -9.79 -24.76
N GLU A 71 -5.27 -9.52 -25.24
CA GLU A 71 -6.34 -8.93 -24.43
C GLU A 71 -6.70 -9.80 -23.22
N ASP A 72 -6.77 -11.13 -23.37
CA ASP A 72 -7.05 -12.03 -22.25
C ASP A 72 -6.01 -11.89 -21.12
N ARG A 73 -4.72 -11.76 -21.46
CA ARG A 73 -3.66 -11.58 -20.47
C ARG A 73 -3.77 -10.23 -19.77
N LYS A 74 -4.11 -9.16 -20.50
CA LYS A 74 -4.36 -7.84 -19.89
C LYS A 74 -5.54 -7.90 -18.93
N TRP A 75 -6.63 -8.54 -19.33
CA TRP A 75 -7.82 -8.69 -18.50
C TRP A 75 -7.53 -9.46 -17.21
N GLN A 76 -6.78 -10.56 -17.28
CA GLN A 76 -6.35 -11.28 -16.08
C GLN A 76 -5.47 -10.40 -15.20
N ARG A 77 -4.51 -9.67 -15.78
CA ARG A 77 -3.63 -8.78 -15.01
C ARG A 77 -4.41 -7.66 -14.31
N VAL A 78 -5.40 -7.07 -14.96
CA VAL A 78 -6.29 -6.07 -14.35
C VAL A 78 -7.04 -6.67 -13.15
N LYS A 79 -7.58 -7.89 -13.30
CA LYS A 79 -8.27 -8.58 -12.19
C LYS A 79 -7.34 -8.85 -11.02
N GLU A 80 -6.12 -9.33 -11.29
CA GLU A 80 -5.10 -9.54 -10.25
C GLU A 80 -4.78 -8.25 -9.49
N LEU A 81 -4.57 -7.14 -10.21
CA LEU A 81 -4.28 -5.84 -9.60
C LEU A 81 -5.46 -5.31 -8.76
N GLN A 82 -6.70 -5.53 -9.22
CA GLN A 82 -7.90 -5.20 -8.45
C GLN A 82 -8.03 -6.04 -7.17
N VAL A 83 -7.75 -7.34 -7.25
CA VAL A 83 -7.73 -8.24 -6.09
C VAL A 83 -6.63 -7.84 -5.11
N GLN A 84 -5.45 -7.48 -5.60
CA GLN A 84 -4.37 -6.97 -4.76
C GLN A 84 -4.78 -5.66 -4.07
N ALA A 85 -5.40 -4.72 -4.79
CA ALA A 85 -5.89 -3.48 -4.21
C ALA A 85 -6.98 -3.73 -3.14
N GLU A 86 -7.89 -4.68 -3.38
CA GLU A 86 -8.91 -5.10 -2.40
C GLU A 86 -8.28 -5.69 -1.14
N ALA A 87 -7.27 -6.57 -1.29
CA ALA A 87 -6.55 -7.17 -0.16
C ALA A 87 -5.86 -6.13 0.75
N HIS A 88 -5.64 -4.92 0.25
CA HIS A 88 -5.08 -3.80 1.00
C HIS A 88 -6.11 -2.70 1.35
N GLN A 89 -7.41 -2.97 1.20
CA GLN A 89 -8.51 -2.02 1.47
C GLN A 89 -8.44 -0.74 0.62
N VAL A 90 -7.85 -0.81 -0.57
CA VAL A 90 -7.63 0.33 -1.47
C VAL A 90 -8.18 0.11 -2.87
N ARG A 91 -9.20 -0.77 -3.02
CA ARG A 91 -9.85 -1.02 -4.31
C ARG A 91 -10.37 0.27 -4.96
N TYR A 92 -10.84 1.22 -4.17
CA TYR A 92 -11.29 2.53 -4.65
C TYR A 92 -10.17 3.34 -5.32
N LEU A 93 -8.91 3.19 -4.87
CA LEU A 93 -7.77 3.83 -5.53
C LEU A 93 -7.54 3.26 -6.93
N TRP A 94 -7.82 1.98 -7.16
CA TRP A 94 -7.81 1.43 -8.51
C TRP A 94 -8.93 2.03 -9.37
N ASP A 95 -10.12 2.28 -8.82
CA ASP A 95 -11.19 2.93 -9.58
C ASP A 95 -10.83 4.37 -9.96
N TRP A 96 -9.99 5.05 -9.16
CA TRP A 96 -9.55 6.42 -9.40
C TRP A 96 -8.29 6.54 -10.26
N TYR A 97 -7.35 5.60 -10.14
CA TYR A 97 -6.01 5.72 -10.72
C TYR A 97 -5.59 4.50 -11.54
N GLY A 98 -6.42 3.46 -11.62
CA GLY A 98 -6.17 2.28 -12.43
C GLY A 98 -5.89 2.64 -13.89
N GLY A 99 -4.83 2.07 -14.45
CA GLY A 99 -4.34 2.39 -15.80
C GLY A 99 -3.44 3.62 -15.88
N HIS A 100 -3.29 4.39 -14.79
CA HIS A 100 -2.34 5.51 -14.70
C HIS A 100 -1.13 5.12 -13.85
N THR A 101 0.06 5.55 -14.25
CA THR A 101 1.34 5.20 -13.58
C THR A 101 2.13 6.45 -13.18
N GLY A 102 3.02 6.34 -12.20
CA GLY A 102 3.88 7.42 -11.72
C GLY A 102 3.29 8.24 -10.59
N LEU A 103 2.45 7.60 -9.78
CA LEU A 103 1.79 8.14 -8.59
C LEU A 103 1.89 7.09 -7.48
N ALA A 104 2.19 7.51 -6.27
CA ALA A 104 1.98 6.68 -5.09
C ALA A 104 1.09 7.39 -4.07
N VAL A 105 0.20 6.62 -3.46
CA VAL A 105 -0.76 7.10 -2.45
C VAL A 105 -0.35 6.53 -1.10
N LEU A 106 -0.14 7.38 -0.11
CA LEU A 106 0.09 6.98 1.27
C LEU A 106 -1.28 6.79 1.91
N VAL A 107 -1.56 5.60 2.42
CA VAL A 107 -2.83 5.27 3.08
C VAL A 107 -2.58 4.77 4.50
N ALA A 108 -3.54 5.00 5.39
CA ALA A 108 -3.54 4.33 6.68
C ALA A 108 -3.85 2.84 6.47
N ALA A 109 -3.06 1.96 7.05
CA ALA A 109 -3.20 0.53 6.77
C ALA A 109 -4.47 -0.10 7.35
N ASP A 110 -5.02 0.47 8.43
CA ASP A 110 -6.18 -0.03 9.17
C ASP A 110 -7.52 0.21 8.45
N THR A 111 -7.61 1.29 7.68
CA THR A 111 -8.84 1.72 7.00
C THR A 111 -8.70 1.83 5.50
N GLY A 112 -7.46 1.87 4.99
CA GLY A 112 -7.17 2.23 3.61
C GLY A 112 -7.43 3.70 3.30
N GLU A 113 -7.73 4.57 4.27
CA GLU A 113 -8.02 6.00 4.01
C GLU A 113 -6.77 6.71 3.47
N PRO A 114 -6.91 7.59 2.46
CA PRO A 114 -5.77 8.24 1.85
C PRO A 114 -5.28 9.41 2.71
N LEU A 115 -3.99 9.43 2.99
CA LEU A 115 -3.33 10.42 3.85
C LEU A 115 -2.56 11.45 3.04
N SER A 116 -1.93 11.04 1.94
CA SER A 116 -1.16 11.91 1.04
C SER A 116 -0.86 11.22 -0.29
N CYS A 117 -0.29 11.97 -1.23
CA CYS A 117 0.21 11.45 -2.49
C CYS A 117 1.61 11.98 -2.79
N VAL A 118 2.38 11.18 -3.52
CA VAL A 118 3.71 11.56 -4.04
C VAL A 118 3.84 11.19 -5.50
N THR A 119 4.66 11.97 -6.21
CA THR A 119 4.91 11.85 -7.65
C THR A 119 6.39 12.09 -7.94
N ARG A 120 6.80 12.00 -9.20
CA ARG A 120 8.18 12.33 -9.62
C ARG A 120 8.66 13.75 -9.24
N ARG A 121 7.76 14.65 -8.85
CA ARG A 121 8.09 16.02 -8.43
C ARG A 121 8.69 16.06 -7.03
N ASP A 122 8.43 15.03 -6.22
CA ASP A 122 8.87 14.95 -4.84
C ASP A 122 10.29 14.37 -4.78
N SER A 123 11.15 15.01 -3.96
CA SER A 123 12.46 14.47 -3.60
C SER A 123 12.33 13.34 -2.58
N VAL A 124 13.43 12.64 -2.29
CA VAL A 124 13.46 11.60 -1.24
C VAL A 124 13.05 12.18 0.11
N ASP A 125 13.52 13.39 0.44
CA ASP A 125 13.21 14.05 1.71
C ASP A 125 11.76 14.54 1.75
N ASP A 126 11.20 15.01 0.63
CA ASP A 126 9.77 15.36 0.54
C ASP A 126 8.86 14.14 0.72
N ILE A 127 9.28 12.97 0.24
CA ILE A 127 8.57 11.70 0.43
C ILE A 127 8.67 11.27 1.89
N ALA A 128 9.87 11.29 2.48
CA ALA A 128 10.09 10.94 3.88
C ALA A 128 9.30 11.86 4.83
N ALA A 129 9.26 13.17 4.58
CA ALA A 129 8.45 14.11 5.37
C ALA A 129 6.95 13.76 5.33
N ARG A 130 6.42 13.37 4.17
CA ARG A 130 5.02 12.93 4.04
C ARG A 130 4.75 11.58 4.70
N LEU A 131 5.71 10.65 4.67
CA LEU A 131 5.63 9.39 5.43
C LEU A 131 5.58 9.66 6.93
N GLN A 132 6.43 10.56 7.42
CA GLN A 132 6.42 10.96 8.82
C GLN A 132 5.08 11.60 9.23
N GLU A 133 4.54 12.51 8.41
CA GLU A 133 3.23 13.10 8.64
C GLU A 133 2.12 12.03 8.65
N ALA A 134 2.15 11.11 7.69
CA ALA A 134 1.21 10.00 7.62
C ALA A 134 1.26 9.11 8.87
N LEU A 135 2.45 8.79 9.38
CA LEU A 135 2.62 8.04 10.62
C LEU A 135 2.04 8.77 11.83
N VAL A 136 2.26 10.09 11.95
CA VAL A 136 1.68 10.92 13.01
C VAL A 136 0.15 10.91 12.94
N LEU A 137 -0.42 11.09 11.74
CA LEU A 137 -1.85 11.02 11.52
C LEU A 137 -2.42 9.65 11.87
N THR A 138 -1.75 8.56 11.48
CA THR A 138 -2.21 7.19 11.80
C THR A 138 -2.19 6.92 13.30
N ARG A 139 -1.15 7.35 14.01
CA ARG A 139 -0.97 7.12 15.46
C ARG A 139 -1.92 7.92 16.33
N HIS A 140 -2.23 9.14 15.93
CA HIS A 140 -2.92 10.11 16.81
C HIS A 140 -4.29 10.55 16.30
N GLY A 141 -4.56 10.38 15.01
CA GLY A 141 -5.83 10.75 14.40
C GLY A 141 -6.86 9.61 14.46
N PRO A 142 -8.15 9.94 14.69
CA PRO A 142 -9.21 8.94 14.64
C PRO A 142 -9.34 8.38 13.21
N ALA A 143 -9.41 7.05 13.12
CA ALA A 143 -9.59 6.31 11.88
C ALA A 143 -10.78 6.83 11.05
N GLY A 144 -10.56 7.02 9.74
CA GLY A 144 -11.56 7.54 8.80
C GLY A 144 -11.79 9.05 8.87
N LYS A 145 -11.03 9.77 9.70
CA LYS A 145 -11.14 11.23 9.90
C LYS A 145 -9.77 11.92 9.94
N ARG A 146 -8.72 11.27 9.42
CA ARG A 146 -7.34 11.80 9.50
C ARG A 146 -7.09 12.94 8.51
N ARG A 147 -7.86 12.99 7.42
CA ARG A 147 -7.86 14.07 6.41
C ARG A 147 -9.29 14.51 6.08
N PRO A 148 -9.95 15.33 6.93
CA PRO A 148 -11.34 15.73 6.71
C PRO A 148 -11.54 16.54 5.43
N ASP A 149 -10.54 17.30 5.00
CA ASP A 149 -10.57 18.07 3.74
C ASP A 149 -10.11 17.26 2.52
N GLY A 150 -9.90 15.95 2.71
CA GLY A 150 -9.30 15.05 1.73
C GLY A 150 -7.77 15.12 1.68
N PRO A 151 -7.11 14.11 1.09
CA PRO A 151 -5.67 14.14 0.89
C PRO A 151 -5.30 15.14 -0.20
N PRO A 152 -4.08 15.70 -0.19
CA PRO A 152 -3.54 16.54 -1.27
C PRO A 152 -3.15 15.70 -2.50
N CYS A 153 -4.08 14.86 -2.98
CA CYS A 153 -3.91 13.96 -4.10
C CYS A 153 -4.53 14.56 -5.38
N PRO A 154 -4.06 14.16 -6.57
CA PRO A 154 -4.78 14.46 -7.81
C PRO A 154 -6.23 14.01 -7.73
N ALA A 155 -7.15 14.79 -8.32
CA ALA A 155 -8.54 14.36 -8.46
C ALA A 155 -8.63 12.98 -9.16
N PRO A 156 -9.66 12.16 -8.87
CA PRO A 156 -9.86 10.88 -9.54
C PRO A 156 -9.72 11.03 -11.05
N MET A 157 -8.85 10.20 -11.64
CA MET A 157 -8.62 10.19 -13.07
C MET A 157 -9.63 9.24 -13.70
N ARG A 158 -10.23 9.64 -14.83
CA ARG A 158 -11.09 8.70 -15.57
C ARG A 158 -10.22 7.49 -15.98
N PRO A 159 -10.72 6.25 -15.84
CA PRO A 159 -10.03 5.08 -16.37
C PRO A 159 -9.70 5.30 -17.85
N GLN A 160 -8.47 4.98 -18.26
CA GLN A 160 -8.17 4.89 -19.69
C GLN A 160 -8.86 3.60 -20.18
N GLU A 161 -9.96 3.75 -20.92
CA GLU A 161 -10.68 2.66 -21.58
C GLU A 161 -9.78 1.89 -22.57
#